data_AF-A0A842QEN7-F1
#
_entry.id   AF-A0A842QEN7-F1
#
_cell.length_a   1.000
_cell.length_b   1.000
_cell.length_c   1.000
_cell.angle_alpha   90.00
_cell.angle_beta   90.00
_cell.angle_gamma   90.00
#
_symmetry.space_group_name_H-M   'P 1'
#
loop_
_entity.id
_entity.type
_entity.pdbx_description
1 polymer ?
#
loop_
_entity_poly.entity_id
_entity_poly.type
_entity_poly.pdbx_seq_one_letter_code
_entity_poly.pdbx_strand_id
1 'polypeptide(L)'
;MVRLTTISNIVAGIGLTILGFSVILHYLLEGVAGQENTPFVTWVVGAALMILVVVFSLINTFTELTGFVHPEDKLISNIFVFLMAIATILIYGIFNTAVQDTLFEMASMIVIAYVFLFIFSYFSTTITEGTDISQVKEMTSRFMLVSLLLGSVMAGVMVGLDWIRVSVGSYEWAAVALGAFAVGLVVVMAIALGRRYEPVGE
;
A
#
# COMPACT_ATOMS: atom_id res chain seq x y z
N MET A 1 -29.22 -3.91 0.28
CA MET A 1 -28.29 -3.51 1.36
C MET A 1 -26.94 -3.24 0.68
N VAL A 2 -26.47 -1.99 0.69
CA VAL A 2 -25.17 -1.67 0.06
C VAL A 2 -24.07 -2.14 1.01
N ARG A 3 -23.15 -2.98 0.53
CA ARG A 3 -22.03 -3.49 1.34
C ARG A 3 -21.09 -2.33 1.66
N LEU A 4 -20.64 -2.24 2.90
CA LEU A 4 -19.68 -1.21 3.33
C LEU A 4 -18.36 -1.30 2.54
N THR A 5 -18.00 -2.48 2.03
CA THR A 5 -16.87 -2.68 1.10
C THR A 5 -17.05 -1.94 -0.21
N THR A 6 -18.23 -2.00 -0.81
CA THR A 6 -18.54 -1.27 -2.05
C THR A 6 -18.43 0.24 -1.84
N ILE A 7 -18.94 0.75 -0.71
CA ILE A 7 -18.83 2.17 -0.35
C ILE A 7 -17.36 2.55 -0.14
N SER A 8 -16.60 1.74 0.61
CA SER A 8 -15.16 1.94 0.83
C SER A 8 -14.38 2.06 -0.48
N ASN A 9 -14.62 1.16 -1.43
CA ASN A 9 -13.94 1.15 -2.73
C ASN A 9 -14.31 2.38 -3.58
N ILE A 10 -15.57 2.80 -3.58
CA ILE A 10 -16.01 4.01 -4.29
C ILE A 10 -15.34 5.24 -3.67
N VAL A 11 -15.36 5.37 -2.34
CA VAL A 11 -14.72 6.49 -1.64
C VAL A 11 -13.21 6.52 -1.88
N ALA A 12 -12.56 5.35 -1.94
CA ALA A 12 -11.15 5.24 -2.29
C ALA A 12 -10.86 5.67 -3.73
N GLY A 13 -11.70 5.25 -4.69
CA GLY A 13 -11.59 5.69 -6.08
C GLY A 13 -11.76 7.21 -6.22
N ILE A 14 -12.73 7.79 -5.51
CA ILE A 14 -12.92 9.25 -5.47
C ILE A 14 -11.70 9.93 -4.85
N GLY A 15 -11.18 9.42 -3.73
CA GLY A 15 -9.98 9.94 -3.07
C GLY A 15 -8.75 9.93 -3.99
N LEU A 16 -8.47 8.81 -4.65
CA LEU A 16 -7.39 8.70 -5.64
C LEU A 16 -7.57 9.67 -6.81
N THR A 17 -8.80 9.85 -7.27
CA THR A 17 -9.11 10.79 -8.37
C THR A 17 -8.86 12.23 -7.94
N ILE A 18 -9.28 12.62 -6.74
CA ILE A 18 -9.05 13.96 -6.18
C ILE A 18 -7.55 14.21 -5.99
N LEU A 19 -6.83 13.21 -5.47
CA LEU A 19 -5.37 13.27 -5.32
C LEU A 19 -4.67 13.41 -6.69
N GLY A 20 -5.04 12.60 -7.68
CA GLY A 20 -4.50 12.73 -9.03
C GLY A 20 -4.82 14.09 -9.66
N PHE A 21 -6.03 14.59 -9.45
CA PHE A 21 -6.42 15.93 -9.91
C PHE A 21 -5.62 17.04 -9.22
N SER A 22 -5.26 16.87 -7.95
CA SER A 22 -4.40 17.84 -7.24
C SER A 22 -3.02 17.98 -7.89
N VAL A 23 -2.44 16.90 -8.39
CA VAL A 23 -1.17 16.93 -9.14
C VAL A 23 -1.33 17.69 -10.46
N ILE A 24 -2.41 17.42 -11.19
CA ILE A 24 -2.70 18.13 -12.46
C ILE A 24 -2.87 19.62 -12.21
N LEU A 25 -3.64 20.00 -11.18
CA LEU A 25 -3.83 21.40 -10.81
C LEU A 25 -2.51 22.08 -10.46
N HIS A 26 -1.61 21.40 -9.75
CA HIS A 26 -0.31 21.95 -9.41
C HIS A 26 0.49 22.36 -10.65
N TYR A 27 0.65 21.44 -11.61
CA TYR A 27 1.39 21.73 -12.84
C TYR A 27 0.69 22.76 -13.75
N LEU A 28 -0.65 22.79 -13.77
CA LEU A 28 -1.40 23.82 -14.50
C LEU A 28 -1.22 25.22 -13.87
N LEU A 29 -1.24 25.31 -12.54
CA LEU A 29 -1.07 26.58 -11.82
C LEU A 29 0.36 27.10 -11.93
N GLU A 30 1.35 26.22 -11.88
CA GLU A 30 2.76 26.57 -12.11
C GLU A 30 2.96 27.16 -13.51
N GLY A 31 2.37 26.54 -14.54
CA GLY A 31 2.47 26.98 -15.93
C GLY A 31 1.72 28.28 -16.28
N VAL A 32 0.69 28.65 -15.51
CA VAL A 32 -0.17 29.81 -15.80
C VAL A 32 0.14 31.01 -14.91
N ALA A 33 0.44 30.80 -13.63
CA ALA A 33 0.52 31.87 -12.64
C ALA A 33 1.96 32.25 -12.24
N GLY A 34 2.98 31.43 -12.57
CA GLY A 34 4.36 31.66 -12.12
C GLY A 34 4.50 31.76 -10.59
N GLN A 35 3.45 31.37 -9.85
CA GLN A 35 3.39 31.31 -8.40
C GLN A 35 3.31 29.84 -8.02
N GLU A 36 4.09 29.45 -7.02
CA GLU A 36 3.96 28.17 -6.31
C GLU A 36 2.63 28.12 -5.54
N ASN A 37 1.50 28.07 -6.27
CA ASN A 37 0.21 27.78 -5.67
C ASN A 37 0.12 26.27 -5.46
N THR A 38 0.33 25.86 -4.22
CA THR A 38 0.12 24.48 -3.80
C THR A 38 -1.39 24.23 -3.70
N PRO A 39 -1.95 23.21 -4.39
CA PRO A 39 -3.38 22.89 -4.32
C PRO A 39 -3.73 22.16 -3.01
N PHE A 40 -3.30 22.74 -1.88
CA PHE A 40 -3.35 22.18 -0.54
C PHE A 40 -4.77 21.77 -0.13
N VAL A 41 -5.79 22.55 -0.51
CA VAL A 41 -7.20 22.22 -0.22
C VAL A 41 -7.61 20.88 -0.85
N THR A 42 -7.25 20.65 -2.11
CA THR A 42 -7.60 19.39 -2.79
C THR A 42 -6.88 18.19 -2.19
N TRP A 43 -5.63 18.39 -1.77
CA TRP A 43 -4.88 17.38 -1.03
C TRP A 43 -5.51 17.07 0.33
N VAL A 44 -5.89 18.09 1.10
CA VAL A 44 -6.55 17.91 2.41
C VAL A 44 -7.86 17.14 2.28
N VAL A 45 -8.64 17.41 1.22
CA VAL A 45 -9.86 16.63 0.94
C VAL A 45 -9.51 15.17 0.65
N GLY A 46 -8.50 14.90 -0.17
CA GLY A 46 -8.01 13.54 -0.43
C GLY A 46 -7.54 12.82 0.84
N ALA A 47 -6.79 13.50 1.70
CA ALA A 47 -6.32 12.97 2.98
C ALA A 47 -7.48 12.67 3.95
N ALA A 48 -8.50 13.52 3.99
CA ALA A 48 -9.70 13.30 4.79
C ALA A 48 -10.48 12.05 4.31
N LEU A 49 -10.60 11.86 3.00
CA LEU A 49 -11.19 10.64 2.44
C LEU A 49 -10.38 9.40 2.77
N MET A 50 -9.04 9.50 2.79
CA MET A 50 -8.17 8.39 3.19
C MET A 50 -8.44 7.93 4.63
N ILE A 51 -8.66 8.86 5.57
CA ILE A 51 -9.06 8.52 6.94
C ILE A 51 -10.38 7.74 6.94
N LEU A 52 -11.37 8.18 6.17
CA LEU A 52 -12.67 7.48 6.08
C LEU A 52 -12.51 6.06 5.52
N VAL A 53 -11.72 5.89 4.46
CA VAL A 53 -11.48 4.57 3.85
C VAL A 53 -10.74 3.66 4.82
N VAL A 54 -9.77 4.16 5.58
CA VAL A 54 -9.10 3.38 6.64
C VAL A 54 -10.11 2.89 7.67
N VAL A 55 -10.98 3.78 8.16
CA VAL A 55 -12.02 3.40 9.14
C VAL A 55 -12.95 2.33 8.57
N PHE A 56 -13.44 2.49 7.34
CA PHE A 56 -14.30 1.50 6.70
C PHE A 56 -13.59 0.16 6.48
N SER A 57 -12.30 0.18 6.10
CA SER A 57 -11.54 -1.04 5.89
C SER A 57 -11.26 -1.78 7.20
N LEU A 58 -11.00 -1.06 8.30
CA LEU A 58 -10.87 -1.64 9.63
C LEU A 58 -12.16 -2.32 10.07
N ILE A 59 -13.31 -1.64 9.91
CA ILE A 59 -14.62 -2.20 10.24
C ILE A 59 -14.88 -3.46 9.38
N ASN A 60 -14.69 -3.40 8.06
CA ASN A 60 -14.92 -4.54 7.18
C ASN A 60 -13.97 -5.73 7.44
N THR A 61 -12.74 -5.45 7.85
CA THR A 61 -11.74 -6.50 8.11
C THR A 61 -12.05 -7.24 9.41
N PHE A 62 -12.32 -6.50 10.50
CA PHE A 62 -12.47 -7.06 11.84
C PHE A 62 -13.91 -7.34 12.27
N THR A 63 -14.90 -6.85 11.54
CA THR A 63 -16.31 -7.13 11.83
C THR A 63 -16.97 -7.87 10.68
N GLU A 64 -17.67 -8.96 10.98
CA GLU A 64 -18.55 -9.66 10.04
C GLU A 64 -19.94 -8.99 9.93
N LEU A 65 -20.07 -7.77 10.48
CA LEU A 65 -21.34 -7.03 10.59
C LEU A 65 -21.97 -6.70 9.24
N THR A 66 -21.24 -6.85 8.12
CA THR A 66 -21.65 -6.39 6.78
C THR A 66 -22.14 -7.50 5.84
N GLY A 67 -22.46 -8.69 6.38
CA GLY A 67 -22.95 -9.84 5.63
C GLY A 67 -21.81 -10.67 5.03
N PHE A 68 -22.12 -11.79 4.34
CA PHE A 68 -21.13 -12.64 3.68
C PHE A 68 -20.32 -11.82 2.64
N VAL A 69 -19.20 -11.26 3.08
CA VAL A 69 -18.23 -10.55 2.25
C VAL A 69 -17.23 -11.60 1.79
N HIS A 70 -17.14 -11.83 0.47
CA HIS A 70 -16.12 -12.71 -0.09
C HIS A 70 -14.73 -12.24 0.37
N PRO A 71 -13.80 -13.14 0.73
CA PRO A 71 -12.45 -12.76 1.13
C PRO A 71 -11.75 -11.82 0.14
N GLU A 72 -12.05 -11.97 -1.15
CA GLU A 72 -11.57 -11.11 -2.24
C GLU A 72 -12.03 -9.66 -2.09
N ASP A 73 -13.28 -9.40 -1.68
CA ASP A 73 -13.81 -8.05 -1.47
C ASP A 73 -13.05 -7.33 -0.33
N LYS A 74 -12.66 -8.06 0.72
CA LYS A 74 -11.86 -7.52 1.83
C LYS A 74 -10.43 -7.21 1.38
N LEU A 75 -9.85 -8.11 0.59
CA LEU A 75 -8.50 -7.94 0.03
C LEU A 75 -8.44 -6.69 -0.87
N ILE A 76 -9.41 -6.53 -1.77
CA ILE A 76 -9.49 -5.37 -2.68
C ILE A 76 -9.63 -4.05 -1.89
N SER A 77 -10.48 -4.01 -0.86
CA SER A 77 -10.61 -2.82 0.00
C SER A 77 -9.28 -2.44 0.66
N ASN A 78 -8.56 -3.43 1.21
CA ASN A 78 -7.27 -3.20 1.87
C ASN A 78 -6.16 -2.81 0.87
N ILE A 79 -6.23 -3.28 -0.37
CA ILE A 79 -5.37 -2.84 -1.48
C ILE A 79 -5.59 -1.36 -1.78
N PHE A 80 -6.85 -0.91 -1.87
CA PHE A 80 -7.15 0.49 -2.13
C PHE A 80 -6.71 1.42 -0.99
N VAL A 81 -6.83 0.99 0.26
CA VAL A 81 -6.27 1.72 1.42
C VAL A 81 -4.76 1.89 1.26
N PHE A 82 -4.05 0.82 0.91
CA PHE A 82 -2.60 0.84 0.71
C PHE A 82 -2.20 1.83 -0.39
N LEU A 83 -2.86 1.78 -1.56
CA LEU A 83 -2.60 2.69 -2.67
C LEU A 83 -2.91 4.14 -2.31
N MET A 84 -4.01 4.40 -1.59
CA MET A 84 -4.36 5.75 -1.12
C MET A 84 -3.37 6.32 -0.11
N ALA A 85 -2.88 5.50 0.81
CA ALA A 85 -1.89 5.92 1.80
C ALA A 85 -0.60 6.38 1.10
N ILE A 86 -0.09 5.58 0.16
CA ILE A 86 1.10 5.92 -0.63
C ILE A 86 0.85 7.16 -1.48
N ALA A 87 -0.26 7.20 -2.23
CA ALA A 87 -0.59 8.33 -3.08
C ALA A 87 -0.67 9.65 -2.28
N THR A 88 -1.31 9.62 -1.11
CA THR A 88 -1.45 10.82 -0.26
C THR A 88 -0.10 11.36 0.19
N ILE A 89 0.81 10.47 0.64
CA ILE A 89 2.15 10.84 1.13
C ILE A 89 3.01 11.36 -0.02
N LEU A 90 3.03 10.66 -1.16
CA LEU A 90 3.86 11.05 -2.29
C LEU A 90 3.40 12.35 -2.94
N ILE A 91 2.08 12.53 -3.09
CA ILE A 91 1.53 13.75 -3.66
C ILE A 91 1.78 14.95 -2.74
N TYR A 92 1.80 14.75 -1.42
CA TYR A 92 2.18 15.83 -0.51
C TYR A 92 3.63 16.28 -0.72
N GLY A 93 4.54 15.35 -1.01
CA GLY A 93 5.94 15.69 -1.30
C GLY A 93 6.12 16.46 -2.60
N ILE A 94 5.21 16.31 -3.58
CA ILE A 94 5.21 17.17 -4.79
C ILE A 94 5.00 18.63 -4.38
N PHE A 95 4.12 18.90 -3.41
CA PHE A 95 3.79 20.26 -2.98
C PHE A 95 4.77 20.85 -1.96
N ASN A 96 5.54 20.01 -1.27
CA ASN A 96 6.42 20.45 -0.19
C ASN A 96 7.83 19.87 -0.35
N THR A 97 8.67 20.65 -1.04
CA THR A 97 10.07 20.32 -1.33
C THR A 97 10.91 20.12 -0.08
N ALA A 98 10.60 20.82 1.02
CA ALA A 98 11.37 20.76 2.26
C ALA A 98 11.30 19.39 2.96
N VAL A 99 10.29 18.58 2.67
CA VAL A 99 10.07 17.27 3.32
C VAL A 99 10.02 16.11 2.30
N GLN A 100 10.42 16.35 1.05
CA GLN A 100 10.38 15.35 -0.02
C GLN A 100 11.11 14.06 0.34
N ASP A 101 12.34 14.16 0.83
CA ASP A 101 13.16 12.99 1.15
C ASP A 101 12.54 12.19 2.29
N THR A 102 12.09 12.86 3.35
CA THR A 102 11.41 12.22 4.47
C THR A 102 10.11 11.52 4.03
N LEU A 103 9.31 12.15 3.17
CA LEU A 103 8.07 11.56 2.65
C LEU A 103 8.34 10.38 1.72
N PHE A 104 9.41 10.44 0.92
CA PHE A 104 9.83 9.33 0.06
C PHE A 104 10.28 8.13 0.89
N GLU A 105 11.08 8.35 1.93
CA GLU A 105 11.51 7.31 2.87
C GLU A 105 10.31 6.70 3.60
N MET A 106 9.38 7.52 4.08
CA MET A 106 8.14 7.04 4.71
C MET A 106 7.32 6.17 3.77
N ALA A 107 7.10 6.60 2.52
CA ALA A 107 6.37 5.82 1.53
C ALA A 107 7.11 4.51 1.19
N SER A 108 8.44 4.55 1.07
CA SER A 108 9.28 3.37 0.84
C SER A 108 9.15 2.37 1.99
N MET A 109 9.16 2.83 3.24
CA MET A 109 8.95 1.97 4.41
C MET A 109 7.58 1.30 4.41
N ILE A 110 6.52 2.01 4.01
CA ILE A 110 5.16 1.44 3.89
C ILE A 110 5.15 0.32 2.84
N VAL A 111 5.75 0.54 1.68
CA VAL A 111 5.88 -0.47 0.62
C VAL A 111 6.66 -1.68 1.12
N ILE A 112 7.79 -1.47 1.78
CA ILE A 112 8.64 -2.54 2.33
C ILE A 112 7.88 -3.35 3.39
N ALA A 113 7.12 -2.70 4.27
CA ALA A 113 6.27 -3.38 5.24
C ALA A 113 5.22 -4.24 4.55
N TYR A 114 4.66 -3.78 3.44
CA TYR A 114 3.68 -4.55 2.66
C TYR A 114 4.32 -5.76 1.96
N VAL A 115 5.52 -5.62 1.39
CA VAL A 115 6.34 -6.74 0.87
C VAL A 115 6.58 -7.78 1.97
N PHE A 116 6.98 -7.32 3.15
CA PHE A 116 7.23 -8.18 4.30
C PHE A 116 5.99 -8.98 4.69
N LEU A 117 4.83 -8.32 4.85
CA LEU A 117 3.58 -8.97 5.20
C LEU A 117 3.15 -9.99 4.14
N PHE A 118 3.33 -9.67 2.86
CA PHE A 118 3.00 -10.57 1.76
C PHE A 118 3.85 -11.84 1.78
N ILE A 119 5.18 -11.71 1.85
CA ILE A 119 6.08 -12.87 1.88
C ILE A 119 5.84 -13.67 3.15
N PHE A 120 5.67 -13.02 4.30
CA PHE A 120 5.36 -13.68 5.57
C PHE A 120 4.07 -14.50 5.48
N SER A 121 2.98 -13.91 4.96
CA SER A 121 1.72 -14.62 4.73
C SER A 121 1.88 -15.79 3.76
N TYR A 122 2.68 -15.62 2.71
CA TYR A 122 2.90 -16.65 1.69
C TYR A 122 3.60 -17.90 2.26
N PHE A 123 4.60 -17.71 3.12
CA PHE A 123 5.38 -18.77 3.77
C PHE A 123 4.80 -19.26 5.10
N SER A 124 3.73 -18.63 5.62
CA SER A 124 3.19 -18.93 6.93
C SER A 124 2.87 -20.42 7.11
N THR A 125 2.28 -21.08 6.12
CA THR A 125 1.96 -22.51 6.18
C THR A 125 3.21 -23.37 6.33
N THR A 126 4.24 -23.11 5.52
CA THR A 126 5.53 -23.83 5.57
C THR A 126 6.28 -23.61 6.89
N ILE A 127 6.14 -22.43 7.48
CA ILE A 127 6.71 -22.12 8.81
C ILE A 127 5.99 -22.93 9.89
N THR A 128 4.66 -23.02 9.83
CA THR A 128 3.82 -23.65 10.86
C THR A 128 3.59 -25.15 10.66
N GLU A 129 4.15 -25.76 9.61
CA GLU A 129 4.07 -27.20 9.35
C GLU A 129 4.80 -28.00 10.44
N GLY A 130 4.05 -28.38 11.48
CA GLY A 130 4.49 -29.24 12.58
C GLY A 130 3.66 -29.07 13.85
N THR A 131 2.88 -30.08 14.24
CA THR A 131 1.93 -30.02 15.37
C THR A 131 2.50 -30.54 16.70
N ASP A 132 3.68 -31.14 16.70
CA ASP A 132 4.24 -31.79 17.90
C ASP A 132 5.19 -30.88 18.70
N ILE A 133 5.18 -31.04 20.03
CA ILE A 133 6.03 -30.29 20.97
C ILE A 133 7.54 -30.49 20.67
N SER A 134 7.93 -31.60 20.05
CA SER A 134 9.31 -31.85 19.60
C SER A 134 9.71 -31.01 18.37
N GLN A 135 8.74 -30.50 17.62
CA GLN A 135 8.93 -29.71 16.40
C GLN A 135 8.99 -28.21 16.66
N VAL A 136 8.84 -27.74 17.90
CA VAL A 136 8.98 -26.31 18.25
C VAL A 136 10.38 -25.79 17.89
N LYS A 137 11.43 -26.60 18.05
CA LYS A 137 12.79 -26.25 17.64
C LYS A 137 12.92 -26.12 16.12
N GLU A 138 12.23 -26.98 15.38
CA GLU A 138 12.22 -26.97 13.92
C GLU A 138 11.43 -25.78 13.38
N MET A 139 10.26 -25.51 13.94
CA MET A 139 9.43 -24.33 13.64
C MET A 139 10.21 -23.04 13.90
N THR A 140 10.91 -22.94 15.05
CA THR A 140 11.75 -21.77 15.36
C THR A 140 12.90 -21.61 14.38
N SER A 141 13.54 -22.71 13.97
CA SER A 141 14.61 -22.69 12.97
C SER A 141 14.13 -22.23 11.59
N ARG A 142 12.97 -22.74 11.13
CA ARG A 142 12.34 -22.32 9.88
C ARG A 142 11.95 -20.84 9.93
N PHE A 143 11.36 -20.39 11.04
CA PHE A 143 11.01 -18.98 11.25
C PHE A 143 12.24 -18.07 11.21
N MET A 144 13.35 -18.44 11.88
CA MET A 144 14.58 -17.66 11.85
C MET A 144 15.15 -17.54 10.43
N LEU A 145 15.17 -18.64 9.68
CA LEU A 145 15.69 -18.64 8.31
C LEU A 145 14.82 -17.77 7.38
N VAL A 146 13.49 -17.91 7.46
CA VAL A 146 12.57 -17.08 6.66
C VAL A 146 12.69 -15.61 7.06
N SER A 147 12.83 -15.29 8.35
CA SER A 147 13.01 -13.92 8.83
C SER A 147 14.32 -13.28 8.33
N LEU A 148 15.41 -14.06 8.27
CA LEU A 148 16.69 -13.58 7.74
C LEU A 148 16.63 -13.32 6.22
N LEU A 149 15.95 -14.21 5.48
CA LEU A 149 15.72 -14.04 4.05
C LEU A 149 14.83 -12.82 3.79
N LEU A 150 13.76 -12.66 4.57
CA LEU A 150 12.87 -11.48 4.55
C LEU A 150 13.67 -10.19 4.76
N GLY A 151 14.52 -10.13 5.80
CA GLY A 151 15.36 -8.96 6.06
C GLY A 151 16.27 -8.60 4.89
N SER A 152 16.83 -9.62 4.23
CA SER A 152 17.69 -9.43 3.05
C SER A 152 16.90 -8.91 1.84
N VAL A 153 15.68 -9.42 1.61
CA VAL A 153 14.78 -8.93 0.57
C VAL A 153 14.37 -7.48 0.85
N MET A 154 13.99 -7.15 2.09
CA MET A 154 13.64 -5.80 2.49
C MET A 154 14.78 -4.80 2.28
N ALA A 155 16.01 -5.19 2.66
CA ALA A 155 17.19 -4.37 2.41
C ALA A 155 17.43 -4.17 0.91
N GLY A 156 17.30 -5.23 0.10
CA GLY A 156 17.40 -5.14 -1.36
C GLY A 156 16.36 -4.21 -1.98
N VAL A 157 15.11 -4.26 -1.52
CA VAL A 157 14.04 -3.35 -1.96
C VAL A 157 14.37 -1.91 -1.57
N MET A 158 14.80 -1.67 -0.33
CA MET A 158 15.19 -0.33 0.13
C MET A 158 16.32 0.25 -0.74
N VAL A 159 17.37 -0.54 -0.99
CA VAL A 159 18.48 -0.14 -1.86
C VAL A 159 18.00 0.16 -3.27
N GLY A 160 17.08 -0.64 -3.81
CA GLY A 160 16.49 -0.40 -5.13
C GLY A 160 15.69 0.91 -5.18
N LEU A 161 14.89 1.20 -4.16
CA LEU A 161 14.08 2.43 -4.07
C LEU A 161 14.96 3.68 -3.88
N ASP A 162 15.99 3.58 -3.03
CA ASP A 162 16.97 4.65 -2.83
C ASP A 162 17.77 4.91 -4.11
N TRP A 163 18.18 3.85 -4.81
CA TRP A 163 18.85 3.98 -6.10
C TRP A 163 17.98 4.67 -7.15
N ILE A 164 16.67 4.41 -7.18
CA ILE A 164 15.73 5.14 -8.03
C ILE A 164 15.72 6.63 -7.65
N ARG A 165 15.61 6.96 -6.36
CA ARG A 165 15.58 8.34 -5.88
C ARG A 165 16.83 9.13 -6.27
N VAL A 166 18.00 8.50 -6.14
CA VAL A 166 19.30 9.11 -6.45
C VAL A 166 19.53 9.20 -7.95
N SER A 167 19.21 8.15 -8.72
CA SER A 167 19.51 8.09 -10.16
C SER A 167 18.64 9.01 -11.00
N VAL A 168 17.39 9.21 -10.59
CA VAL A 168 16.41 10.00 -11.35
C VAL A 168 16.59 11.50 -11.14
N GLY A 169 17.14 11.92 -10.00
CA GLY A 169 17.45 13.34 -9.72
C GLY A 169 16.23 14.26 -9.55
N SER A 170 15.01 13.80 -9.85
CA SER A 170 13.74 14.48 -9.60
C SER A 170 12.86 13.65 -8.69
N TYR A 171 12.25 14.31 -7.69
CA TYR A 171 11.31 13.69 -6.77
C TYR A 171 10.08 13.15 -7.49
N GLU A 172 9.59 13.86 -8.51
CA GLU A 172 8.30 13.57 -9.15
C GLU A 172 8.38 12.24 -9.90
N TRP A 173 9.47 12.05 -10.65
CA TRP A 173 9.75 10.81 -11.34
C TRP A 173 10.07 9.66 -10.38
N ALA A 174 10.74 9.93 -9.26
CA ALA A 174 10.97 8.93 -8.21
C ALA A 174 9.64 8.51 -7.56
N ALA A 175 8.75 9.46 -7.27
CA ALA A 175 7.42 9.21 -6.72
C ALA A 175 6.54 8.41 -7.68
N VAL A 176 6.58 8.72 -8.98
CA VAL A 176 5.90 7.94 -10.03
C VAL A 176 6.45 6.52 -10.08
N ALA A 177 7.77 6.34 -10.04
CA ALA A 177 8.39 5.02 -10.06
C ALA A 177 8.01 4.18 -8.81
N LEU A 178 8.02 4.78 -7.62
CA LEU A 178 7.59 4.13 -6.39
C LEU A 178 6.09 3.80 -6.41
N GLY A 179 5.25 4.72 -6.91
CA GLY A 179 3.82 4.48 -7.09
C GLY A 179 3.54 3.35 -8.07
N ALA A 180 4.24 3.31 -9.20
CA ALA A 180 4.15 2.23 -10.18
C ALA A 180 4.61 0.89 -9.61
N PHE A 181 5.68 0.90 -8.81
CA PHE A 181 6.14 -0.29 -8.08
C PHE A 181 5.07 -0.78 -7.08
N ALA A 182 4.45 0.11 -6.32
CA ALA A 182 3.37 -0.23 -5.39
C ALA A 182 2.15 -0.84 -6.10
N VAL A 183 1.75 -0.28 -7.25
CA VAL A 183 0.67 -0.85 -8.09
C VAL A 183 1.07 -2.21 -8.65
N GLY A 184 2.31 -2.36 -9.15
CA GLY A 184 2.82 -3.64 -9.63
C GLY A 184 2.81 -4.72 -8.54
N LEU A 185 3.21 -4.34 -7.33
CA LEU A 185 3.18 -5.22 -6.16
C LEU A 185 1.75 -5.68 -5.84
N VAL A 186 0.77 -4.76 -5.87
CA VAL A 186 -0.65 -5.09 -5.70
C VAL A 186 -1.11 -6.10 -6.75
N VAL A 187 -0.74 -5.91 -8.01
CA VAL A 187 -1.10 -6.84 -9.10
C VAL A 187 -0.49 -8.22 -8.86
N VAL A 188 0.79 -8.29 -8.48
CA VAL A 188 1.46 -9.55 -8.15
C VAL A 188 0.77 -10.25 -6.97
N MET A 189 0.41 -9.51 -5.93
CA MET A 189 -0.32 -10.05 -4.78
C MET A 189 -1.69 -10.59 -5.16
N ALA A 190 -2.44 -9.84 -5.96
CA ALA A 190 -3.76 -10.26 -6.42
C ALA A 190 -3.68 -11.57 -7.23
N ILE A 191 -2.68 -11.71 -8.11
CA ILE A 191 -2.46 -12.95 -8.89
C ILE A 191 -2.03 -14.12 -7.98
N ALA A 192 -1.10 -13.87 -7.05
CA ALA A 192 -0.57 -14.91 -6.18
C ALA A 192 -1.59 -15.41 -5.14
N LEU A 193 -2.43 -14.51 -4.60
CA LEU A 193 -3.44 -14.84 -3.60
C LEU A 193 -4.76 -15.28 -4.22
N GLY A 194 -5.14 -14.79 -5.39
CA GLY A 194 -6.37 -15.18 -6.08
C GLY A 194 -6.45 -16.69 -6.37
N ARG A 195 -5.31 -17.38 -6.50
CA ARG A 195 -5.25 -18.84 -6.66
C ARG A 195 -5.41 -19.63 -5.35
N ARG A 196 -5.31 -18.97 -4.19
CA ARG A 196 -5.38 -19.61 -2.86
C ARG A 196 -6.76 -19.49 -2.19
N TYR A 197 -7.68 -18.73 -2.79
CA TYR A 197 -9.04 -18.51 -2.28
C TYR A 197 -10.11 -19.21 -3.14
N GLU A 198 -9.82 -20.39 -3.69
CA GLU A 198 -10.91 -21.29 -4.10
C GLU A 198 -11.71 -21.66 -2.84
N PRO A 199 -13.05 -21.56 -2.87
CA PRO A 199 -13.87 -21.78 -1.69
C PRO A 199 -13.64 -23.19 -1.15
N VAL A 200 -13.08 -23.25 0.07
CA VAL A 200 -13.14 -24.46 0.88
C VAL A 200 -14.57 -24.58 1.38
N GLY A 201 -15.41 -25.28 0.64
CA GLY A 201 -16.76 -25.65 1.04
C GLY A 201 -17.75 -25.86 -0.10
N GLU A 202 -17.73 -27.06 -0.69
CA GLU A 202 -18.90 -27.96 -0.64
C GLU A 202 -18.55 -29.17 0.21
#